data_AF-A0AB37SMV4-F1
#
_entry.id   AF-A0AB37SMV4-F1
#
_cell.length_a   1.000
_cell.length_b   1.000
_cell.length_c   1.000
_cell.angle_alpha   90.00
_cell.angle_beta   90.00
_cell.angle_gamma   90.00
#
_symmetry.space_group_name_H-M   'P 1'
#
loop_
_entity.id
_entity.type
_entity.pdbx_description
1 polymer ?
#
loop_
_entity_poly.entity_id
_entity_poly.type
_entity_poly.pdbx_seq_one_letter_code
_entity_poly.pdbx_strand_id
1 'polypeptide(L)' 'MAHPLVVHCKRDRYDVYIGRGGKWGSPFKIGTHGTREQVIARYEQWLLTQPHLLASLSELSGKTLGCWRAP' A
#
# COMPACT_ATOMS: atom_id res chain seq x y z
N MET A 1 -6.29 -10.92 -16.04
CA MET A 1 -5.07 -10.10 -15.83
C MET A 1 -4.57 -10.42 -14.44
N ALA A 2 -3.37 -11.01 -14.35
CA ALA A 2 -2.77 -11.41 -13.08
C ALA A 2 -2.71 -10.18 -12.16
N HIS A 3 -3.17 -10.32 -10.92
CA HIS A 3 -3.08 -9.26 -9.92
C HIS A 3 -1.64 -8.76 -9.83
N PRO A 4 -1.39 -7.45 -9.65
CA PRO A 4 -0.03 -6.99 -9.36
C PRO A 4 0.47 -7.74 -8.11
N LEU A 5 1.53 -8.53 -8.29
CA LEU A 5 2.07 -9.40 -7.26
C LEU A 5 2.59 -8.52 -6.11
N VAL A 6 2.03 -8.70 -4.91
CA VAL A 6 2.59 -8.10 -3.70
C VAL A 6 3.63 -9.05 -3.14
N VAL A 7 4.89 -8.61 -3.05
CA VAL A 7 6.02 -9.44 -2.64
C VAL A 7 6.75 -8.83 -1.45
N HIS A 8 7.54 -9.63 -0.75
CA HIS A 8 8.28 -9.13 0.40
C HIS A 8 9.48 -8.29 -0.05
N CYS A 9 9.50 -7.00 0.28
CA CYS A 9 10.48 -6.05 -0.28
C CYS A 9 11.96 -6.35 0.02
N LYS A 10 12.28 -7.17 1.03
CA LYS A 10 13.68 -7.63 1.27
C LYS A 10 14.05 -8.97 0.63
N ARG A 11 13.06 -9.76 0.21
CA ARG A 11 13.29 -11.14 -0.27
C ARG A 11 13.16 -11.24 -1.77
N ASP A 12 12.29 -10.43 -2.34
CA ASP A 12 11.91 -10.49 -3.75
C ASP A 12 12.21 -9.17 -4.44
N ARG A 13 12.39 -9.24 -5.77
CA ARG A 13 12.45 -8.05 -6.61
C ARG A 13 11.05 -7.45 -6.72
N TYR A 14 10.97 -6.14 -6.57
CA TYR A 14 9.74 -5.37 -6.74
C TYR A 14 10.03 -4.12 -7.57
N ASP A 15 8.99 -3.59 -8.20
CA ASP A 15 9.09 -2.37 -9.00
C ASP A 15 8.72 -1.13 -8.18
N VAL A 16 7.67 -1.23 -7.34
CA VAL A 16 7.18 -0.11 -6.53
C VAL A 16 7.07 -0.53 -5.07
N TYR A 17 7.71 0.22 -4.16
CA TYR A 17 7.55 0.00 -2.73
C TYR A 17 6.28 0.67 -2.22
N ILE A 18 5.37 -0.12 -1.63
CA ILE A 18 4.08 0.34 -1.08
C ILE A 18 3.99 0.17 0.45
N GLY A 19 5.09 -0.22 1.09
CA GLY A 19 5.12 -0.41 2.54
C GLY A 19 5.10 0.91 3.34
N ARG A 20 5.00 0.79 4.67
CA ARG A 20 5.06 1.95 5.57
C ARG A 20 6.35 2.75 5.38
N GLY A 21 6.25 4.07 5.45
CA GLY A 21 7.34 5.01 5.19
C GLY A 21 7.55 5.35 3.71
N GLY A 22 6.83 4.68 2.79
CA GLY A 22 6.81 5.01 1.37
C GLY A 22 5.57 5.82 0.97
N LYS A 23 5.53 6.25 -0.31
CA LYS A 23 4.45 7.03 -0.92
C LYS A 23 3.05 6.44 -0.69
N TRP A 24 2.93 5.11 -0.75
CA TRP A 24 1.67 4.37 -0.60
C TRP A 24 1.51 3.73 0.79
N GLY A 25 2.37 4.08 1.74
CA GLY A 25 2.33 3.52 3.07
C GLY A 25 1.21 4.13 3.91
N SER A 26 0.33 3.29 4.46
CA SER A 26 -0.71 3.77 5.36
C SER A 26 -0.12 4.47 6.60
N PRO A 27 -0.53 5.72 6.91
CA PRO A 27 -0.08 6.45 8.10
C PRO A 27 -0.65 5.84 9.40
N PHE A 28 -1.71 5.05 9.29
CA PHE A 28 -2.40 4.46 10.42
C PHE A 28 -1.70 3.19 10.94
N LYS A 29 -1.60 3.09 12.26
CA LYS A 29 -0.97 1.98 12.99
C LYS A 29 -2.00 1.11 13.71
N ILE A 30 -2.08 -0.17 13.34
CA ILE A 30 -2.86 -1.20 14.08
C ILE A 30 -2.44 -1.20 15.54
N GLY A 31 -3.41 -1.30 16.46
CA GLY A 31 -3.21 -1.24 17.91
C GLY A 31 -3.17 0.18 18.47
N THR A 32 -2.75 1.18 17.68
CA THR A 32 -2.79 2.60 18.07
C THR A 32 -4.03 3.31 17.53
N HIS A 33 -4.38 3.05 16.28
CA HIS A 33 -5.47 3.70 15.55
C HIS A 33 -6.70 2.78 15.37
N GLY A 34 -6.68 1.60 15.98
CA GLY A 34 -7.75 0.62 15.91
C GLY A 34 -7.29 -0.78 15.50
N THR A 35 -8.27 -1.65 15.24
CA THR A 35 -8.06 -2.99 14.68
C THR A 35 -7.53 -2.92 13.25
N ARG A 36 -7.15 -4.07 12.69
CA ARG A 36 -6.70 -4.18 11.31
C ARG A 36 -7.75 -3.62 10.34
N GLU A 37 -9.00 -3.99 10.53
CA GLU A 37 -10.15 -3.63 9.71
C GLU A 37 -10.40 -2.12 9.79
N GLN A 38 -10.38 -1.55 11.00
CA GLN A 38 -10.56 -0.11 11.20
C GLN A 38 -9.45 0.70 10.54
N VAL A 39 -8.21 0.23 10.64
CA VAL A 39 -7.06 0.88 10.00
C VAL A 39 -7.14 0.80 8.48
N ILE A 40 -7.60 -0.32 7.92
CA ILE A 40 -7.83 -0.47 6.48
C ILE A 40 -8.93 0.49 6.02
N ALA A 41 -10.10 0.49 6.67
CA ALA A 41 -11.21 1.37 6.31
C ALA A 41 -10.82 2.86 6.40
N ARG A 42 -10.08 3.25 7.45
CA ARG A 42 -9.53 4.61 7.56
C ARG A 42 -8.55 4.93 6.45
N TYR A 43 -7.70 3.98 6.07
CA TYR A 43 -6.76 4.18 4.97
C TYR A 43 -7.46 4.36 3.62
N GLU A 44 -8.50 3.58 3.34
CA GLU A 44 -9.32 3.73 2.13
C GLU A 44 -9.94 5.12 2.06
N GLN A 45 -10.59 5.57 3.14
CA GLN A 45 -11.17 6.90 3.23
C GLN A 45 -10.11 8.00 3.07
N TRP A 46 -8.96 7.85 3.74
CA TRP A 46 -7.86 8.80 3.62
C TRP A 46 -7.31 8.86 2.19
N LEU A 47 -7.12 7.71 1.52
CA LEU A 47 -6.59 7.64 0.16
C LEU A 47 -7.47 8.42 -0.83
N LEU A 48 -8.79 8.36 -0.66
CA LEU A 48 -9.75 9.12 -1.48
C LEU A 48 -9.60 10.64 -1.34
N THR A 49 -9.06 11.10 -0.20
CA THR A 49 -8.78 12.53 0.03
C THR A 49 -7.43 12.98 -0.52
N GLN A 50 -6.62 12.07 -1.07
CA GLN A 50 -5.29 12.37 -1.61
C GLN A 50 -5.29 12.36 -3.14
N PRO A 51 -5.69 13.46 -3.81
CA PRO A 51 -5.83 13.51 -5.27
C PRO A 51 -4.50 13.22 -6.00
N HIS A 52 -3.36 13.60 -5.42
CA HIS A 52 -2.04 13.32 -5.98
C HIS A 52 -1.68 11.83 -5.98
N LEU A 53 -2.10 11.08 -4.96
CA LEU A 53 -1.95 9.63 -4.92
C LEU A 53 -2.89 8.97 -5.93
N LEU A 54 -4.16 9.40 -5.98
CA LEU A 54 -5.12 8.89 -6.95
C LEU A 54 -4.63 9.10 -8.41
N ALA A 55 -4.08 10.26 -8.72
CA ALA A 55 -3.48 10.55 -10.03
C ALA A 55 -2.26 9.65 -10.32
N SER A 56 -1.57 9.17 -9.28
CA SER A 56 -0.42 8.28 -9.39
C SER A 56 -0.80 6.79 -9.46
N LEU A 57 -2.08 6.40 -9.39
CA LEU A 57 -2.49 4.99 -9.39
C LEU A 57 -2.03 4.23 -10.64
N SER A 58 -1.89 4.92 -11.77
CA SER A 58 -1.35 4.36 -13.02
C SER A 58 0.07 3.80 -12.85
N GLU A 59 0.86 4.33 -11.91
CA GLU A 59 2.22 3.86 -11.64
C GLU A 59 2.24 2.47 -10.98
N LEU A 60 1.13 2.03 -10.39
CA LEU A 60 1.01 0.71 -9.75
C LEU A 60 0.52 -0.37 -10.74
N SER A 61 -0.13 0.03 -11.83
CA SER A 61 -0.76 -0.90 -12.76
C SER A 61 0.32 -1.73 -13.49
N GLY A 62 0.19 -3.06 -13.41
CA GLY A 62 1.13 -4.01 -14.03
C GLY A 62 2.51 -4.05 -13.39
N LYS A 63 2.68 -3.51 -12.17
CA LYS A 63 3.94 -3.52 -11.42
C LYS A 63 3.90 -4.53 -10.28
N THR A 64 5.06 -5.04 -9.91
CA THR A 64 5.26 -5.85 -8.70
C THR A 64 5.41 -4.92 -7.51
N LEU A 65 4.55 -5.09 -6.50
CA LEU A 65 4.46 -4.18 -5.36
C LEU A 65 5.21 -4.74 -4.15
N GLY A 66 6.24 -4.05 -3.70
CA GLY A 66 7.02 -4.43 -2.53
C GLY A 66 6.34 -3.99 -1.24
N CYS A 67 6.06 -4.93 -0.33
CA CYS A 67 5.55 -4.64 1.00
C CYS A 67 6.34 -5.40 2.07
N TRP A 68 6.48 -4.79 3.26
CA TRP A 68 7.07 -5.49 4.42
C TRP A 68 6.15 -6.56 5.00
N ARG A 69 4.84 -6.37 4.85
CA ARG A 69 3.79 -7.32 5.24
C ARG A 69 3.14 -7.91 3.99
N ALA A 70 3.97 -8.35 3.04
CA ALA A 70 3.47 -9.22 2.00
C ALA A 70 2.87 -10.49 2.66
N PRO A 71 1.74 -11.01 2.15
CA PRO A 71 1.12 -12.22 2.67
C PRO A 71 2.04 -13.45 2.57
#